data_AF-A0A0Q0UL42-F1
#
_entry.id   AF-A0A0Q0UL42-F1
#
_cell.length_a   1.000
_cell.length_b   1.000
_cell.length_c   1.000
_cell.angle_alpha   90.00
_cell.angle_beta   90.00
_cell.angle_gamma   90.00
#
_symmetry.space_group_name_H-M   'P 1'
#
loop_
_entity.id
_entity.type
_entity.pdbx_description
1 polymer ?
#
loop_
_entity_poly.entity_id
_entity_poly.type
_entity_poly.pdbx_seq_one_letter_code
_entity_poly.pdbx_strand_id
1 'polypeptide(L)'
;MLNDPVNQAFEAMRAAALKRNGVVPDLSRQRPRATSRYSQELSEEGEQVRVPGLGKPQNKQGEQDKPGKEQNRTEKKKRGIPTGPDGRRLPRRRDVDTLGSIMNREIRHRGWTREIAGGWVTGNWPELVGEKIAAHTKVEMLKGSTLFISCDSTAWATNLRMMQREILRTIAVKVGPDGITELKIFGPKAPSWRHGALHVAGRGPRDTYG
;
A
#
# COMPACT_ATOMS: atom_id res chain seq x y z
N MET A 1 24.56 -29.90 10.94
CA MET A 1 25.12 -28.66 11.52
C MET A 1 24.63 -27.51 10.65
N LEU A 2 23.53 -26.87 11.06
CA LEU A 2 22.90 -25.77 10.32
C LEU A 2 23.51 -24.46 10.84
N ASN A 3 24.16 -23.69 9.97
CA ASN A 3 24.62 -22.34 10.31
C ASN A 3 23.40 -21.45 10.49
N ASP A 4 23.00 -21.19 11.74
CA ASP A 4 21.99 -20.20 12.07
C ASP A 4 22.62 -18.79 12.03
N PRO A 5 22.30 -17.97 11.02
CA PRO A 5 22.88 -16.63 10.88
C PRO A 5 22.49 -15.70 12.04
N VAL A 6 21.38 -15.99 12.74
CA VAL A 6 20.92 -15.21 13.89
C VAL A 6 21.85 -15.43 15.09
N ASN A 7 22.19 -16.69 15.37
CA ASN A 7 23.10 -17.01 16.47
C ASN A 7 24.50 -16.42 16.25
N GLN A 8 25.02 -16.47 15.03
CA GLN A 8 26.30 -15.84 14.68
C GLN A 8 26.28 -14.31 14.89
N ALA A 9 25.18 -13.64 14.53
CA ALA A 9 25.05 -12.21 14.74
C ALA A 9 25.05 -11.83 16.23
N PHE A 10 24.37 -12.62 17.08
CA PHE A 10 24.37 -12.41 18.52
C PHE A 10 25.74 -12.67 19.15
N GLU A 11 26.45 -13.72 18.72
CA GLU A 11 27.81 -13.99 19.20
C GLU A 11 28.81 -12.89 18.79
N ALA A 12 28.72 -12.40 17.56
CA ALA A 12 29.54 -11.29 17.08
C ALA A 12 29.28 -9.99 17.88
N MET A 13 28.01 -9.69 18.17
CA MET A 13 27.63 -8.54 18.99
C MET A 13 28.14 -8.69 20.43
N ARG A 14 28.11 -9.90 20.98
CA ARG A 14 28.61 -10.22 22.33
C ARG A 14 30.13 -10.05 22.41
N ALA A 15 30.86 -10.54 21.42
CA ALA A 15 32.31 -10.38 21.32
C ALA A 15 32.71 -8.89 21.19
N ALA A 16 31.91 -8.10 20.46
CA ALA A 16 32.12 -6.65 20.36
C ALA A 16 31.85 -5.91 21.68
N ALA A 17 30.86 -6.34 22.46
CA ALA A 17 30.54 -5.76 23.77
C ALA A 17 31.64 -6.01 24.81
N LEU A 18 32.21 -7.22 24.83
CA LEU A 18 33.32 -7.59 25.73
C LEU A 18 34.59 -6.77 25.46
N LYS A 19 34.89 -6.45 24.19
CA LYS A 19 36.02 -5.59 23.80
C LYS A 19 35.88 -4.13 24.26
N ARG A 20 34.65 -3.68 24.58
CA ARG A 20 34.35 -2.30 24.99
C ARG A 20 34.16 -2.13 26.50
N ASN A 21 34.65 -3.06 27.33
CA ASN A 21 34.40 -3.10 28.79
C ASN A 21 32.91 -3.13 29.17
N GLY A 22 32.03 -3.60 28.27
CA GLY A 22 30.61 -3.77 28.58
C GLY A 22 30.36 -5.07 29.34
N VAL A 23 29.57 -5.02 30.42
CA VAL A 23 29.12 -6.21 31.16
C VAL A 23 28.05 -6.92 30.35
N VAL A 24 28.28 -8.20 30.04
CA VAL A 24 27.30 -9.04 29.34
C VAL A 24 26.60 -9.96 30.35
N PRO A 25 25.25 -10.03 30.35
CA PRO A 25 24.50 -10.97 31.18
C PRO A 25 24.91 -12.43 30.93
N ASP A 26 25.13 -13.19 32.00
CA ASP A 26 25.41 -14.63 31.93
C ASP A 26 24.12 -15.42 31.72
N LEU A 27 23.94 -15.95 30.51
CA LEU A 27 22.77 -16.71 30.10
C LEU A 27 22.89 -18.20 30.44
N SER A 28 24.06 -18.68 30.88
CA SER A 28 24.23 -20.09 31.28
C SER A 28 23.39 -20.47 32.52
N ARG A 29 22.94 -19.45 33.27
CA ARG A 29 22.07 -19.58 34.45
C ARG A 29 20.58 -19.48 34.13
N GLN A 30 20.20 -19.16 32.89
CA GLN A 30 18.81 -19.25 32.47
C GLN A 30 18.44 -20.72 32.31
N ARG A 31 17.92 -21.31 33.40
CA ARG A 31 17.20 -22.58 33.30
C ARG A 31 16.07 -22.41 32.28
N PRO A 32 15.89 -23.35 31.33
CA PRO A 32 14.67 -23.35 30.54
C PRO A 32 13.50 -23.41 31.53
N ARG A 33 12.61 -22.43 31.48
CA ARG A 33 11.37 -22.50 32.24
C ARG A 33 10.68 -23.79 31.82
N ALA A 34 10.33 -24.62 32.81
CA ALA A 34 9.53 -25.82 32.56
C ALA A 34 8.32 -25.42 31.72
N THR A 35 8.29 -25.88 30.48
CA THR A 35 7.11 -25.87 29.65
C THR A 35 6.02 -26.57 30.44
N SER A 36 4.89 -25.88 30.69
CA SER A 36 3.79 -26.52 31.39
C SER A 36 3.36 -27.76 30.60
N ARG A 37 2.98 -28.85 31.29
CA ARG A 37 2.56 -30.12 30.65
C ARG A 37 1.48 -29.97 29.57
N TYR A 38 0.79 -28.82 29.52
CA TYR A 38 -0.14 -28.46 28.45
C TYR A 38 0.50 -28.33 27.05
N SER A 39 1.83 -28.21 26.96
CA SER A 39 2.53 -27.97 25.69
C SER A 39 3.11 -29.22 25.00
N GLN A 40 2.86 -30.42 25.51
CA GLN A 40 3.41 -31.65 24.91
C GLN A 40 2.45 -32.32 23.91
N GLU A 41 1.17 -31.95 23.87
CA GLU A 41 0.18 -32.57 22.99
C GLU A 41 -0.12 -31.80 21.69
N LEU A 42 0.47 -30.61 21.47
CA LEU A 42 0.36 -29.90 20.18
C LEU A 42 1.70 -29.95 19.44
N SER A 43 2.05 -31.13 18.94
CA SER A 43 3.23 -31.33 18.08
C SER A 43 2.88 -31.83 16.68
N GLU A 44 1.62 -31.75 16.26
CA GLU A 44 1.22 -32.05 14.89
C GLU A 44 0.22 -30.98 14.44
N GLU A 45 0.42 -30.46 13.23
CA GLU A 45 -0.27 -29.33 12.59
C GLU A 45 0.29 -27.93 12.97
N GLY A 46 1.13 -27.41 12.06
CA GLY A 46 1.83 -26.13 12.20
C GLY A 46 0.89 -24.91 12.11
N GLU A 47 0.44 -24.42 13.26
CA GLU A 47 -0.37 -23.22 13.35
C GLU A 47 0.46 -21.98 13.72
N GLN A 48 0.32 -20.92 12.92
CA GLN A 48 1.02 -19.65 13.07
C GLN A 48 0.71 -18.98 14.42
N VAL A 49 1.74 -18.71 15.22
CA VAL A 49 1.66 -17.92 16.45
C VAL A 49 1.19 -16.50 16.13
N ARG A 50 -0.02 -16.13 16.58
CA ARG A 50 -0.62 -14.81 16.40
C ARG A 50 -0.36 -13.93 17.63
N VAL A 51 0.47 -12.91 17.48
CA VAL A 51 0.73 -11.89 18.52
C VAL A 51 -0.39 -10.84 18.54
N PRO A 52 -1.00 -10.54 19.71
CA PRO A 52 -1.97 -9.44 19.83
C PRO A 52 -1.32 -8.09 19.49
N GLY A 53 -1.88 -7.37 18.52
CA GLY A 53 -1.53 -5.98 18.20
C GLY A 53 -0.76 -5.73 16.90
N LEU A 54 -0.27 -6.76 16.20
CA LEU A 54 0.28 -6.62 14.84
C LEU A 54 -0.44 -7.56 13.87
N GLY A 55 -1.47 -7.04 13.20
CA GLY A 55 -2.13 -7.71 12.10
C GLY A 55 -2.05 -6.85 10.84
N LYS A 56 -1.40 -7.37 9.79
CA LYS A 56 -1.49 -6.82 8.42
C LYS A 56 -2.94 -6.95 7.93
N PRO A 57 -3.49 -5.96 7.20
CA PRO A 57 -4.80 -6.10 6.60
C PRO A 57 -4.69 -6.99 5.35
N GLN A 58 -5.24 -8.20 5.42
CA GLN A 58 -5.50 -9.01 4.23
C GLN A 58 -7.02 -9.16 4.03
N ASN A 59 -7.46 -8.43 3.01
CA ASN A 59 -8.52 -8.67 2.05
C ASN A 59 -9.48 -9.85 2.33
N LYS A 60 -10.77 -9.52 2.51
CA LYS A 60 -11.91 -10.41 2.25
C LYS A 60 -12.85 -9.71 1.27
N GLN A 61 -12.78 -10.12 0.00
CA GLN A 61 -13.88 -10.11 -0.96
C GLN A 61 -14.50 -11.51 -0.88
N GLY A 62 -15.80 -11.77 -0.83
CA GLY A 62 -17.01 -10.98 -0.71
C GLY A 62 -18.16 -11.99 -0.52
N GLU A 63 -19.24 -11.61 0.14
CA GLU A 63 -20.58 -12.20 -0.03
C GLU A 63 -21.57 -11.20 0.57
N GLN A 64 -22.56 -10.83 -0.24
CA GLN A 64 -23.56 -9.79 0.02
C GLN A 64 -24.71 -10.40 0.81
N ASP A 65 -25.19 -9.76 1.89
CA ASP A 65 -26.60 -9.32 2.00
C ASP A 65 -27.02 -8.85 3.41
N LYS A 66 -27.80 -7.75 3.40
CA LYS A 66 -28.68 -7.14 4.42
C LYS A 66 -28.07 -6.16 5.44
N PRO A 67 -28.65 -4.94 5.57
CA PRO A 67 -28.25 -3.96 6.58
C PRO A 67 -28.86 -4.37 7.92
N GLY A 68 -28.10 -5.14 8.70
CA GLY A 68 -28.42 -5.37 10.11
C GLY A 68 -28.30 -4.06 10.87
N LYS A 69 -29.45 -3.52 11.30
CA LYS A 69 -29.57 -2.35 12.18
C LYS A 69 -28.52 -2.41 13.29
N GLU A 70 -27.48 -1.59 13.16
CA GLU A 70 -26.50 -1.37 14.20
C GLU A 70 -27.26 -0.71 15.35
N GLN A 71 -27.55 -1.53 16.36
CA GLN A 71 -28.21 -1.07 17.57
C GLN A 71 -27.31 -0.01 18.18
N ASN A 72 -27.75 1.24 18.06
CA ASN A 72 -27.35 2.37 18.88
C ASN A 72 -27.47 1.95 20.35
N ARG A 73 -26.46 1.26 20.89
CA ARG A 73 -26.23 1.21 22.33
C ARG A 73 -25.83 2.62 22.69
N THR A 74 -26.85 3.44 22.95
CA THR A 74 -26.71 4.68 23.68
C THR A 74 -25.97 4.36 24.97
N GLU A 75 -24.65 4.57 24.97
CA GLU A 75 -23.84 4.57 26.16
C GLU A 75 -24.51 5.56 27.11
N LYS A 76 -25.12 5.04 28.18
CA LYS A 76 -25.73 5.88 29.21
C LYS A 76 -24.62 6.82 29.70
N LYS A 77 -24.71 8.11 29.34
CA LYS A 77 -23.79 9.17 29.80
C LYS A 77 -23.77 9.13 31.32
N LYS A 78 -22.78 8.44 31.90
CA LYS A 78 -22.60 8.42 33.35
C LYS A 78 -22.21 9.83 33.76
N ARG A 79 -23.06 10.49 34.56
CA ARG A 79 -22.73 11.78 35.18
C ARG A 79 -21.60 11.53 36.17
N GLY A 80 -20.41 12.02 35.87
CA GLY A 80 -19.21 11.91 36.71
C GLY A 80 -17.93 12.18 35.92
N ILE A 81 -16.87 12.62 36.60
CA ILE A 81 -15.54 12.71 36.00
C ILE A 81 -15.08 11.26 35.72
N PRO A 82 -14.56 10.95 34.52
CA PRO A 82 -14.06 9.61 34.22
C PRO A 82 -12.93 9.27 35.18
N THR A 83 -13.10 8.15 35.88
CA THR A 83 -12.23 7.66 36.93
C THR A 83 -11.74 6.27 36.56
N GLY A 84 -10.48 5.96 36.87
CA GLY A 84 -9.89 4.66 36.53
C GLY A 84 -10.53 3.53 37.34
N PRO A 85 -10.22 2.26 37.02
CA PRO A 85 -10.67 1.12 37.83
C PRO A 85 -10.32 1.23 39.32
N ASP A 86 -9.28 2.00 39.64
CA ASP A 86 -8.76 2.29 40.99
C ASP A 86 -9.36 3.55 41.65
N GLY A 87 -10.42 4.15 41.12
CA GLY A 87 -11.03 5.33 41.77
C GLY A 87 -10.22 6.65 41.63
N ARG A 88 -9.05 6.62 40.98
CA ARG A 88 -8.22 7.82 40.71
C ARG A 88 -8.64 8.56 39.44
N ARG A 89 -8.45 9.88 39.44
CA ARG A 89 -8.67 10.74 38.25
C ARG A 89 -7.84 10.22 37.08
N LEU A 90 -8.46 10.06 35.90
CA LEU A 90 -7.69 9.64 34.73
C LEU A 90 -6.58 10.65 34.44
N PRO A 91 -5.34 10.20 34.18
CA PRO A 91 -4.29 11.07 33.68
C PRO A 91 -4.76 11.71 32.37
N ARG A 92 -4.44 12.99 32.20
CA ARG A 92 -4.81 13.76 31.01
C ARG A 92 -4.11 13.10 29.81
N ARG A 93 -4.88 12.45 28.93
CA ARG A 93 -4.34 11.91 27.68
C ARG A 93 -3.80 13.08 26.87
N ARG A 94 -2.55 12.97 26.42
CA ARG A 94 -2.01 13.88 25.42
C ARG A 94 -2.41 13.30 24.08
N ASP A 95 -3.50 13.81 23.54
CA ASP A 95 -3.93 13.48 22.19
C ASP A 95 -3.06 14.31 21.24
N VAL A 96 -1.89 13.76 20.90
CA VAL A 96 -1.02 14.34 19.88
C VAL A 96 -1.43 13.78 18.53
N ASP A 97 -1.61 14.67 17.56
CA ASP A 97 -1.81 14.29 16.17
C ASP A 97 -0.64 13.41 15.70
N THR A 98 -0.93 12.36 14.93
CA THR A 98 0.12 11.55 14.32
C THR A 98 0.83 12.39 13.25
N LEU A 99 2.14 12.19 13.07
CA LEU A 99 2.90 12.89 12.03
C LEU A 99 2.23 12.79 10.65
N GLY A 100 1.70 11.61 10.32
CA GLY A 100 0.96 11.37 9.07
C GLY A 100 -0.31 12.22 8.95
N SER A 101 -1.06 12.43 10.04
CA SER A 101 -2.23 13.30 10.02
C SER A 101 -1.87 14.76 9.79
N ILE A 102 -0.77 15.23 10.40
CA ILE A 102 -0.27 16.59 10.23
C ILE A 102 0.24 16.79 8.79
N MET A 103 1.05 15.86 8.27
CA MET A 103 1.53 15.91 6.89
C MET A 103 0.39 15.85 5.89
N ASN A 104 -0.58 14.95 6.05
CA ASN A 104 -1.74 14.87 5.13
C ASN A 104 -2.57 16.15 5.15
N ARG A 105 -2.74 16.77 6.33
CA ARG A 105 -3.40 18.07 6.44
C ARG A 105 -2.63 19.14 5.66
N GLU A 106 -1.31 19.17 5.76
CA GLU A 106 -0.48 20.14 5.05
C GLU A 106 -0.46 19.91 3.53
N ILE A 107 -0.36 18.65 3.09
CA ILE A 107 -0.44 18.25 1.68
C ILE A 107 -1.75 18.73 1.05
N ARG A 108 -2.87 18.55 1.76
CA ARG A 108 -4.18 19.02 1.32
C ARG A 108 -4.27 20.54 1.31
N HIS A 109 -3.78 21.21 2.35
CA HIS A 109 -3.78 22.68 2.42
C HIS A 109 -2.99 23.33 1.29
N ARG A 110 -1.87 22.71 0.87
CA ARG A 110 -1.00 23.22 -0.20
C ARG A 110 -1.38 22.73 -1.59
N GLY A 111 -2.38 21.86 -1.71
CA GLY A 111 -2.80 21.28 -2.99
C GLY A 111 -1.78 20.31 -3.62
N TRP A 112 -0.79 19.85 -2.85
CA TRP A 112 0.27 18.94 -3.34
C TRP A 112 -0.20 17.51 -3.58
N THR A 113 -1.43 17.19 -3.18
CA THR A 113 -2.03 15.87 -3.39
C THR A 113 -1.87 15.39 -4.83
N ARG A 114 -2.01 16.28 -5.82
CA ARG A 114 -1.96 15.93 -7.25
C ARG A 114 -0.55 15.63 -7.75
N GLU A 115 0.43 16.42 -7.33
CA GLU A 115 1.82 16.19 -7.73
C GLU A 115 2.39 14.93 -7.08
N ILE A 116 2.05 14.71 -5.80
CA ILE A 116 2.40 13.49 -5.09
C ILE A 116 1.69 12.28 -5.72
N ALA A 117 0.42 12.43 -6.13
CA ALA A 117 -0.30 11.39 -6.86
C ALA A 117 0.43 11.02 -8.16
N GLY A 118 0.81 12.02 -8.95
CA GLY A 118 1.56 11.82 -10.19
C GLY A 118 2.86 11.07 -9.95
N GLY A 119 3.67 11.54 -9.00
CA GLY A 119 4.95 10.90 -8.64
C GLY A 119 4.79 9.48 -8.10
N TRP A 120 3.75 9.22 -7.32
CA TRP A 120 3.46 7.88 -6.83
C TRP A 120 3.04 6.93 -7.97
N VAL A 121 2.17 7.39 -8.88
CA VAL A 121 1.71 6.58 -10.01
C VAL A 121 2.84 6.30 -10.99
N THR A 122 3.72 7.27 -11.29
CA THR A 122 4.88 7.03 -12.15
C THR A 122 5.84 6.02 -11.54
N GLY A 123 6.07 6.09 -10.21
CA GLY A 123 6.94 5.15 -9.51
C GLY A 123 6.37 3.74 -9.34
N ASN A 124 5.05 3.60 -9.23
CA ASN A 124 4.36 2.32 -8.98
C ASN A 124 3.52 1.85 -10.18
N TRP A 125 3.80 2.37 -11.38
CA TRP A 125 3.07 2.00 -12.59
C TRP A 125 3.07 0.47 -12.83
N PRO A 126 4.20 -0.26 -12.70
CA PRO A 126 4.20 -1.71 -12.86
C PRO A 126 3.37 -2.46 -11.82
N GLU A 127 3.27 -1.95 -10.58
CA GLU A 127 2.43 -2.56 -9.54
C GLU A 127 0.93 -2.33 -9.84
N LEU A 128 0.59 -1.19 -10.45
CA LEU A 128 -0.80 -0.83 -10.77
C LEU A 128 -1.38 -1.61 -11.97
N VAL A 129 -0.60 -1.75 -13.04
CA VAL A 129 -1.10 -2.37 -14.30
C VAL A 129 -0.50 -3.74 -14.59
N GLY A 130 0.53 -4.14 -13.85
CA GLY A 130 1.31 -5.35 -14.08
C GLY A 130 2.46 -5.14 -15.06
N GLU A 131 3.49 -6.00 -14.94
CA GLU A 131 4.76 -5.87 -15.67
C GLU A 131 4.58 -5.85 -17.19
N LYS A 132 3.72 -6.73 -17.74
CA LYS A 132 3.50 -6.81 -19.19
C LYS A 132 2.93 -5.53 -19.77
N ILE A 133 1.94 -4.93 -19.11
CA ILE A 133 1.31 -3.69 -19.58
C ILE A 133 2.28 -2.52 -19.37
N ALA A 134 2.97 -2.48 -18.23
CA ALA A 134 3.95 -1.43 -17.96
C ALA A 134 5.15 -1.43 -18.93
N ALA A 135 5.52 -2.59 -19.49
CA ALA A 135 6.58 -2.66 -20.51
C ALA A 135 6.20 -1.96 -21.82
N HIS A 136 4.91 -1.92 -22.14
CA HIS A 136 4.36 -1.39 -23.40
C HIS A 136 3.65 -0.04 -23.24
N THR A 137 3.64 0.51 -22.02
CA THR A 137 2.94 1.77 -21.71
C THR A 137 3.83 2.68 -20.89
N LYS A 138 3.79 3.98 -21.19
CA LYS A 138 4.57 4.98 -20.49
C LYS A 138 3.67 6.13 -20.04
N VAL A 139 3.81 6.51 -18.78
CA VAL A 139 3.18 7.72 -18.23
C VAL A 139 4.00 8.92 -18.69
N GLU A 140 3.40 9.79 -19.50
CA GLU A 140 4.08 10.98 -20.05
C GLU A 140 3.99 12.16 -19.09
N MET A 141 2.78 12.46 -18.64
CA MET A 141 2.53 13.61 -17.76
C MET A 141 1.22 13.49 -17.01
N LEU A 142 1.11 14.26 -15.93
CA LEU A 142 -0.14 14.52 -15.22
C LEU A 142 -0.47 16.01 -15.39
N LYS A 143 -1.66 16.30 -15.91
CA LYS A 143 -2.17 17.69 -16.03
C LYS A 143 -3.50 17.80 -15.31
N GLY A 144 -3.53 18.59 -14.24
CA GLY A 144 -4.71 18.71 -13.38
C GLY A 144 -4.99 17.38 -12.68
N SER A 145 -6.09 16.72 -13.04
CA SER A 145 -6.47 15.38 -12.55
C SER A 145 -6.51 14.32 -13.66
N THR A 146 -5.98 14.66 -14.85
CA THR A 146 -5.92 13.76 -16.00
C THR A 146 -4.50 13.24 -16.19
N LEU A 147 -4.34 11.92 -16.20
CA LEU A 147 -3.08 11.24 -16.46
C LEU A 147 -2.95 10.90 -17.95
N PHE A 148 -1.85 11.30 -18.57
CA PHE A 148 -1.58 11.07 -20.00
C PHE A 148 -0.60 9.93 -20.16
N ILE A 149 -1.01 8.93 -20.95
CA ILE A 149 -0.27 7.69 -21.15
C ILE A 149 -0.08 7.47 -22.64
N SER A 150 1.15 7.16 -23.04
CA SER A 150 1.50 6.72 -24.38
C SER A 150 1.64 5.19 -24.40
N CYS A 151 1.18 4.57 -25.48
CA CYS A 151 1.30 3.14 -25.73
C CYS A 151 2.00 2.91 -27.06
N ASP A 152 2.76 1.82 -27.14
CA ASP A 152 3.47 1.42 -28.36
C ASP A 152 2.57 0.72 -29.40
N SER A 153 1.52 0.03 -28.95
CA SER A 153 0.57 -0.70 -29.79
C SER A 153 -0.89 -0.26 -29.55
N THR A 154 -1.69 -0.32 -30.61
CA THR A 154 -3.14 -0.09 -30.57
C THR A 154 -3.86 -1.17 -29.75
N ALA A 155 -3.40 -2.43 -29.80
CA ALA A 155 -3.92 -3.52 -28.99
C ALA A 155 -3.71 -3.27 -27.49
N TRP A 156 -2.49 -2.89 -27.09
CA TRP A 156 -2.17 -2.56 -25.70
C TRP A 156 -2.95 -1.34 -25.18
N ALA A 157 -3.09 -0.30 -26.01
CA ALA A 157 -3.91 0.86 -25.67
C ALA A 157 -5.37 0.48 -25.42
N THR A 158 -5.91 -0.47 -26.19
CA THR A 158 -7.28 -0.95 -26.02
C THR A 158 -7.42 -1.76 -24.74
N ASN A 159 -6.45 -2.63 -24.42
CA ASN A 159 -6.42 -3.35 -23.15
C ASN A 159 -6.44 -2.39 -21.95
N LEU A 160 -5.58 -1.37 -21.99
CA LEU A 160 -5.50 -0.35 -20.94
C LEU A 160 -6.83 0.43 -20.78
N ARG A 161 -7.52 0.73 -21.88
CA ARG A 161 -8.85 1.37 -21.85
C ARG A 161 -9.91 0.49 -21.19
N MET A 162 -9.85 -0.83 -21.40
CA MET A 162 -10.78 -1.76 -20.74
C MET A 162 -10.53 -1.81 -19.23
N MET A 163 -9.27 -1.75 -18.79
CA MET A 163 -8.88 -1.76 -17.37
C MET A 163 -8.94 -0.37 -16.69
N GLN A 164 -9.26 0.69 -17.44
CA GLN A 164 -9.20 2.07 -16.97
C GLN A 164 -9.91 2.32 -15.63
N ARG A 165 -11.11 1.74 -15.47
CA ARG A 165 -11.93 1.90 -14.26
C ARG A 165 -11.30 1.26 -13.03
N GLU A 166 -10.66 0.10 -13.22
CA GLU A 166 -9.98 -0.62 -12.15
C GLU A 166 -8.73 0.14 -11.71
N ILE A 167 -7.94 0.63 -12.67
CA ILE A 167 -6.74 1.45 -12.40
C ILE A 167 -7.12 2.70 -11.59
N LEU A 168 -8.14 3.45 -12.01
CA LEU A 168 -8.61 4.62 -11.27
C LEU A 168 -9.07 4.28 -9.86
N ARG A 169 -9.75 3.14 -9.67
CA ARG A 169 -10.17 2.67 -8.35
C ARG A 169 -8.97 2.39 -7.45
N THR A 170 -7.98 1.67 -7.94
CA THR A 170 -6.77 1.33 -7.18
C THR A 170 -5.97 2.58 -6.80
N ILE A 171 -5.86 3.54 -7.72
CA ILE A 171 -5.22 4.84 -7.45
C ILE A 171 -6.01 5.61 -6.37
N ALA A 172 -7.34 5.67 -6.47
CA ALA A 172 -8.17 6.38 -5.51
C ALA A 172 -8.07 5.78 -4.09
N VAL A 173 -7.93 4.46 -3.97
CA VAL A 173 -7.73 3.78 -2.67
C VAL A 173 -6.38 4.15 -2.04
N LYS A 174 -5.33 4.28 -2.85
CA LYS A 174 -3.96 4.50 -2.36
C LYS A 174 -3.64 5.97 -2.10
N VAL A 175 -4.08 6.86 -2.99
CA VAL A 175 -3.72 8.30 -2.97
C VAL A 175 -4.87 9.18 -2.47
N GLY A 176 -6.10 8.69 -2.55
CA GLY A 176 -7.31 9.41 -2.21
C GLY A 176 -8.10 9.88 -3.45
N PRO A 177 -9.37 10.28 -3.24
CA PRO A 177 -10.31 10.57 -4.33
C PRO A 177 -9.97 11.81 -5.16
N ASP A 178 -9.18 12.75 -4.62
CA ASP A 178 -8.90 14.05 -5.25
C ASP A 178 -7.63 14.06 -6.14
N GLY A 179 -6.97 12.92 -6.31
CA GLY A 179 -5.72 12.80 -7.04
C GLY A 179 -5.90 12.77 -8.56
N ILE A 180 -6.30 11.59 -9.08
CA ILE A 180 -6.43 11.33 -10.52
C ILE A 180 -7.86 10.86 -10.78
N THR A 181 -8.57 11.57 -11.66
CA THR A 181 -9.97 11.30 -11.99
C THR A 181 -10.14 10.75 -13.40
N GLU A 182 -9.19 11.02 -14.30
CA GLU A 182 -9.28 10.65 -15.71
C GLU A 182 -7.96 10.10 -16.23
N LEU A 183 -8.05 9.14 -17.16
CA LEU A 183 -6.92 8.59 -17.89
C LEU A 183 -7.11 8.89 -19.38
N LYS A 184 -6.12 9.52 -20.00
CA LYS A 184 -6.05 9.73 -21.44
C LYS A 184 -4.96 8.86 -22.03
N ILE A 185 -5.41 7.91 -22.85
CA ILE A 185 -4.57 6.84 -23.40
C ILE A 185 -4.39 7.09 -24.88
N PHE A 186 -3.15 7.37 -25.29
CA PHE A 186 -2.75 7.52 -26.68
C PHE A 186 -2.15 6.22 -27.19
N GLY A 187 -2.68 5.74 -28.31
CA GLY A 187 -2.01 4.69 -29.07
C GLY A 187 -0.81 5.22 -29.84
N PRO A 188 -0.12 4.35 -30.59
CA PRO A 188 0.94 4.78 -31.49
C PRO A 188 0.39 5.81 -32.49
N LYS A 189 1.20 6.82 -32.81
CA LYS A 189 0.82 7.84 -33.77
C LYS A 189 0.67 7.18 -35.14
N ALA A 190 -0.54 7.24 -35.71
CA ALA A 190 -0.77 6.71 -37.05
C ALA A 190 0.16 7.39 -38.07
N PRO A 191 0.71 6.65 -39.04
CA PRO A 191 1.49 7.26 -40.10
C PRO A 191 0.62 8.24 -40.87
N SER A 192 1.18 9.38 -41.26
CA SER A 192 0.53 10.30 -42.18
C SER A 192 1.17 10.17 -43.56
N TRP A 193 0.44 9.59 -44.51
CA TRP A 193 0.87 9.51 -45.92
C TRP A 193 0.63 10.82 -46.71
N ARG A 194 0.26 11.90 -46.01
CA ARG A 194 0.11 13.23 -46.58
C ARG A 194 1.47 13.90 -46.66
N HIS A 195 2.02 13.98 -47.88
CA HIS A 195 3.28 14.66 -48.15
C HIS A 195 3.08 15.73 -49.24
N GLY A 196 3.61 16.94 -48.99
CA GLY A 196 3.67 18.03 -49.97
C GLY A 196 2.38 18.83 -50.20
N ALA A 197 2.51 19.96 -50.89
CA ALA A 197 1.40 20.88 -51.19
C ALA A 197 0.43 20.36 -52.27
N LEU A 198 0.87 19.42 -53.11
CA LEU A 198 0.11 18.83 -54.23
C LEU A 198 -0.46 17.44 -53.88
N HIS A 199 -0.87 17.23 -52.63
CA HIS A 199 -1.37 15.93 -52.19
C HIS A 199 -2.79 15.64 -52.73
N VAL A 200 -2.94 14.56 -53.50
CA VAL A 200 -4.23 14.03 -53.96
C VAL A 200 -4.79 13.05 -52.93
N ALA A 201 -6.07 13.20 -52.54
CA ALA A 201 -6.72 12.29 -51.60
C ALA A 201 -6.94 10.90 -52.23
N GLY A 202 -6.09 9.93 -51.88
CA GLY A 202 -6.29 8.51 -52.19
C GLY A 202 -7.34 7.83 -51.28
N ARG A 203 -7.49 6.51 -51.40
CA ARG A 203 -8.47 5.68 -50.64
C ARG A 203 -8.27 5.63 -49.11
N GLY A 204 -7.30 6.37 -48.56
CA GLY A 204 -6.97 6.36 -47.13
C GLY A 204 -6.17 5.13 -46.69
N PRO A 205 -5.71 5.11 -45.42
CA PRO A 205 -5.01 3.97 -44.85
C PRO A 205 -5.94 2.76 -44.81
N ARG A 206 -5.51 1.62 -45.35
CA ARG A 206 -6.17 0.32 -45.13
C ARG A 206 -5.70 -0.24 -43.78
N ASP A 207 -6.53 -1.07 -43.15
CA ASP A 207 -6.44 -1.60 -41.77
C ASP A 207 -5.14 -2.39 -41.45
N THR A 208 -3.97 -1.79 -41.63
CA THR A 208 -2.66 -2.46 -41.61
C THR A 208 -1.92 -2.29 -40.28
N TYR A 209 -2.57 -1.75 -39.24
CA TYR A 209 -1.93 -1.53 -37.94
C TYR A 209 -2.82 -2.05 -36.82
N GLY A 210 -2.84 -3.38 -36.69
CA GLY A 210 -3.27 -4.09 -35.49
C GLY A 210 -2.18 -4.11 -34.43
#